data_AF-A0A6C0H9N7-F1
#
_entry.id   AF-A0A6C0H9N7-F1
#
_cell.length_a   1.000
_cell.length_b   1.000
_cell.length_c   1.000
_cell.angle_alpha   90.00
_cell.angle_beta   90.00
_cell.angle_gamma   90.00
#
_symmetry.space_group_name_H-M   'P 1'
#
loop_
_entity.id
_entity.type
_entity.pdbx_description
1 polymer ?
#
loop_
_entity_poly.entity_id
_entity_poly.type
_entity_poly.pdbx_seq_one_letter_code
_entity_poly.pdbx_strand_id
1 'polypeptide(L)'
;MISSETYGFVITRHINSEKTNKYWNECYSCIRKFYPTNIVMIIDDNSKYEYIQTLPETPPLTNVFFIQSEFHGRGELLPYYYLNKYKLFQTAIIIHDSVFIQQPIPVTNPLSSTSPTLIWNFQHHWETHPDITNEIKSLISKLNPQHTQRLLELYEKKHQWTGCFGVMSIINTEYISTTLHQTYHLFNLLEHITTRTHRCCLERVFGLICADSIKTPAPAPALLGDIHHYINQYCNWEYDFDQYMNDKNNINIKLQQFPMIKTHSGR
;
A
#
# COMPACT_ATOMS: atom_id res chain seq x y z
N MET A 1 -7.65 28.63 -13.81
CA MET A 1 -7.58 27.25 -14.34
C MET A 1 -6.92 26.39 -13.28
N ILE A 2 -7.69 25.59 -12.53
CA ILE A 2 -7.14 24.64 -11.57
C ILE A 2 -6.56 23.52 -12.42
N SER A 3 -5.23 23.34 -12.45
CA SER A 3 -4.68 22.13 -13.04
C SER A 3 -5.22 20.98 -12.20
N SER A 4 -5.95 20.06 -12.81
CA SER A 4 -6.35 18.83 -12.13
C SER A 4 -5.05 18.15 -11.70
N GLU A 5 -4.80 18.05 -10.40
CA GLU A 5 -3.65 17.30 -9.91
C GLU A 5 -3.72 15.89 -10.50
N THR A 6 -2.70 15.52 -11.27
CA THR A 6 -2.66 14.24 -11.98
C THR A 6 -2.52 13.06 -11.01
N TYR A 7 -2.07 13.33 -9.78
CA TYR A 7 -1.94 12.32 -8.74
C TYR A 7 -2.17 12.85 -7.32
N GLY A 8 -2.58 11.95 -6.42
CA GLY A 8 -2.74 12.19 -4.99
C GLY A 8 -2.30 11.00 -4.16
N PHE A 9 -2.34 11.16 -2.84
CA PHE A 9 -1.94 10.12 -1.88
C PHE A 9 -3.16 9.45 -1.27
N VAL A 10 -3.04 8.16 -0.96
CA VAL A 10 -4.03 7.44 -0.15
C VAL A 10 -3.32 6.77 1.01
N ILE A 11 -3.88 6.98 2.20
CA ILE A 11 -3.39 6.42 3.44
C ILE A 11 -4.55 5.82 4.24
N THR A 12 -4.42 4.55 4.58
CA THR A 12 -5.32 3.88 5.52
C THR A 12 -4.82 4.12 6.94
N ARG A 13 -5.67 4.68 7.79
CA ARG A 13 -5.39 5.04 9.16
C ARG A 13 -6.17 4.14 10.10
N HIS A 14 -5.47 3.47 11.01
CA HIS A 14 -6.07 2.73 12.12
C HIS A 14 -5.33 3.08 13.41
N ILE A 15 -5.78 4.16 14.07
CA ILE A 15 -5.19 4.64 15.32
C ILE A 15 -5.87 3.90 16.48
N ASN A 16 -5.12 3.11 17.24
CA ASN A 16 -5.63 2.34 18.38
C ASN A 16 -4.82 2.54 19.68
N SER A 17 -3.82 3.41 19.62
CA SER A 17 -2.90 3.76 20.69
C SER A 17 -2.16 5.06 20.36
N GLU A 18 -1.54 5.68 21.37
CA GLU A 18 -0.65 6.83 21.17
C GLU A 18 0.49 6.52 20.18
N LYS A 19 1.04 5.30 20.19
CA LYS A 19 2.10 4.90 19.25
C LYS A 19 1.59 4.96 17.81
N THR A 20 0.41 4.39 17.52
CA THR A 20 -0.22 4.50 16.19
C THR A 20 -0.61 5.91 15.79
N ASN A 21 -0.96 6.78 16.75
CA ASN A 21 -1.18 8.19 16.48
C ASN A 21 0.12 8.88 16.03
N LYS A 22 1.27 8.55 16.64
CA LYS A 22 2.59 9.07 16.23
C LYS A 22 2.96 8.65 14.80
N TYR A 23 2.78 7.36 14.45
CA TYR A 23 3.02 6.87 13.08
C TYR A 23 2.22 7.67 12.05
N TRP A 24 0.90 7.79 12.26
CA TRP A 24 -0.01 8.55 11.39
C TRP A 24 0.45 10.01 11.19
N ASN A 25 0.73 10.71 12.29
CA ASN A 25 1.12 12.11 12.26
C ASN A 25 2.44 12.31 11.49
N GLU A 26 3.42 11.44 11.73
CA GLU A 26 4.72 11.48 11.03
C GLU A 26 4.57 11.17 9.53
N CYS A 27 3.78 10.15 9.18
CA CYS A 27 3.50 9.82 7.78
C CYS A 27 2.89 11.01 7.02
N TYR A 28 1.88 11.65 7.62
CA TYR A 28 1.26 12.85 7.03
C TYR A 28 2.24 14.02 6.92
N SER A 29 3.05 14.28 7.97
CA SER A 29 4.10 15.30 7.93
C SER A 29 5.11 15.06 6.80
N CYS A 30 5.56 13.82 6.61
CA CYS A 30 6.46 13.44 5.52
C CYS A 30 5.84 13.68 4.15
N ILE A 31 4.55 13.35 3.94
CA ILE A 31 3.86 13.65 2.69
C ILE A 31 3.85 15.18 2.48
N ARG A 32 3.38 15.95 3.47
CA ARG A 32 3.24 17.41 3.32
C ARG A 32 4.56 18.15 3.14
N LYS A 33 5.66 17.62 3.66
CA LYS A 33 7.01 18.17 3.43
C LYS A 33 7.37 18.25 1.95
N PHE A 34 7.01 17.24 1.15
CA PHE A 34 7.36 17.16 -0.26
C PHE A 34 6.19 17.48 -1.20
N TYR A 35 4.95 17.33 -0.71
CA TYR A 35 3.71 17.43 -1.47
C TYR A 35 2.72 18.36 -0.73
N PRO A 36 2.98 19.67 -0.70
CA PRO A 36 2.21 20.61 0.12
C PRO A 36 0.77 20.80 -0.38
N THR A 37 0.52 20.63 -1.68
CA THR A 37 -0.80 20.87 -2.28
C THR A 37 -1.56 19.59 -2.61
N ASN A 38 -0.88 18.46 -2.79
CA ASN A 38 -1.52 17.24 -3.28
C ASN A 38 -2.70 16.80 -2.41
N ILE A 39 -3.78 16.35 -3.04
CA ILE A 39 -4.89 15.73 -2.30
C ILE A 39 -4.36 14.50 -1.55
N VAL A 40 -4.69 14.41 -0.26
CA VAL A 40 -4.45 13.22 0.57
C VAL A 40 -5.81 12.63 0.97
N MET A 41 -6.14 11.47 0.41
CA MET A 41 -7.28 10.68 0.84
C MET A 41 -6.91 9.92 2.11
N ILE A 42 -7.60 10.22 3.20
CA ILE A 42 -7.43 9.53 4.48
C ILE A 42 -8.62 8.62 4.67
N ILE A 43 -8.37 7.31 4.75
CA ILE A 43 -9.40 6.32 5.04
C ILE A 43 -9.21 5.87 6.48
N ASP A 44 -10.15 6.22 7.34
CA ASP A 44 -10.18 5.75 8.72
C ASP A 44 -10.77 4.34 8.78
N ASP A 45 -9.93 3.36 9.08
CA ASP A 45 -10.28 1.96 9.24
C ASP A 45 -10.56 1.64 10.71
N ASN A 46 -11.59 2.28 11.29
CA ASN A 46 -12.06 2.05 12.65
C ASN A 46 -11.04 2.42 13.74
N SER A 47 -10.54 3.66 13.69
CA SER A 47 -9.70 4.21 14.76
C SER A 47 -10.46 4.40 16.06
N LYS A 48 -9.74 4.32 17.18
CA LYS A 48 -10.14 4.73 18.52
C LYS A 48 -9.89 6.22 18.70
N TYR A 49 -10.95 7.00 18.67
CA TYR A 49 -10.90 8.47 18.63
C TYR A 49 -10.27 9.10 19.87
N GLU A 50 -10.28 8.41 21.02
CA GLU A 50 -9.59 8.85 22.24
C GLU A 50 -8.07 9.00 22.09
N TYR A 51 -7.47 8.32 21.10
CA TYR A 51 -6.04 8.43 20.80
C TYR A 51 -5.73 9.37 19.64
N ILE A 52 -6.74 9.90 18.94
CA ILE A 52 -6.53 10.77 17.79
C ILE A 52 -6.18 12.16 18.30
N GLN A 53 -4.93 12.54 18.10
CA GLN A 53 -4.43 13.86 18.47
C GLN A 53 -3.48 14.35 17.37
N THR A 54 -3.69 15.57 16.89
CA THR A 54 -2.69 16.24 16.05
C THR A 54 -1.52 16.64 16.93
N LEU A 55 -0.32 16.15 16.61
CA LEU A 55 0.87 16.47 17.39
C LEU A 55 1.37 17.89 17.06
N PRO A 56 2.06 18.60 17.97
CA PRO A 56 2.50 19.98 17.74
C PRO A 56 3.33 20.18 16.47
N GLU A 57 4.13 19.19 16.08
CA GLU A 57 4.98 19.22 14.88
C GLU A 57 4.24 18.82 13.60
N THR A 58 2.98 18.40 13.70
CA THR A 58 2.19 17.98 12.54
C THR A 58 1.61 19.21 11.86
N PRO A 59 1.85 19.40 10.54
CA PRO A 59 1.28 20.53 9.83
C PRO A 59 -0.25 20.42 9.79
N PRO A 60 -0.97 21.55 9.61
CA PRO A 60 -2.42 21.52 9.49
C PRO A 60 -2.91 20.54 8.42
N LEU A 61 -4.01 19.86 8.71
CA LEU A 61 -4.71 19.01 7.73
C LEU A 61 -5.26 19.93 6.63
N THR A 62 -4.66 19.88 5.45
CA THR A 62 -4.97 20.71 4.29
C THR A 62 -5.15 19.81 3.08
N ASN A 63 -6.02 20.15 2.13
CA ASN A 63 -6.31 19.36 0.92
C ASN A 63 -6.50 17.86 1.23
N VAL A 64 -7.26 17.58 2.29
CA VAL A 64 -7.56 16.23 2.76
C VAL A 64 -8.97 15.84 2.32
N PHE A 65 -9.12 14.63 1.79
CA PHE A 65 -10.42 13.99 1.63
C PHE A 65 -10.55 12.87 2.65
N PHE A 66 -11.40 13.07 3.65
CA PHE A 66 -11.55 12.13 4.77
C PHE A 66 -12.71 11.17 4.54
N ILE A 67 -12.49 9.89 4.80
CA ILE A 67 -13.49 8.81 4.70
C ILE A 67 -13.49 8.05 6.02
N GLN A 68 -14.66 7.96 6.66
CA GLN A 68 -14.90 6.93 7.68
C GLN A 68 -15.27 5.64 6.95
N SER A 69 -14.48 4.58 7.11
CA SER A 69 -14.71 3.35 6.36
C SER A 69 -15.99 2.65 6.82
N GLU A 70 -16.84 2.25 5.88
CA GLU A 70 -17.99 1.36 6.12
C GLU A 70 -17.57 -0.13 6.22
N PHE A 71 -16.31 -0.46 5.92
CA PHE A 71 -15.75 -1.81 5.97
C PHE A 71 -14.57 -1.89 6.94
N HIS A 72 -14.87 -2.09 8.23
CA HIS A 72 -13.84 -2.11 9.28
C HIS A 72 -12.89 -3.32 9.16
N GLY A 73 -11.59 -3.11 9.33
CA GLY A 73 -10.55 -4.15 9.37
C GLY A 73 -10.13 -4.70 8.00
N ARG A 74 -10.56 -4.06 6.91
CA ARG A 74 -10.21 -4.47 5.53
C ARG A 74 -8.85 -3.92 5.08
N GLY A 75 -8.27 -2.99 5.86
CA GLY A 75 -6.90 -2.51 5.73
C GLY A 75 -6.50 -2.16 4.29
N GLU A 76 -5.60 -2.95 3.73
CA GLU A 76 -4.93 -2.73 2.45
C GLU A 76 -5.87 -2.81 1.23
N LEU A 77 -7.07 -3.38 1.36
CA LEU A 77 -8.07 -3.37 0.28
C LEU A 77 -8.80 -2.03 0.16
N LEU A 78 -8.93 -1.29 1.26
CA LEU A 78 -9.74 -0.07 1.33
C LEU A 78 -9.29 1.05 0.39
N PRO A 79 -7.98 1.32 0.21
CA PRO A 79 -7.51 2.32 -0.75
C PRO A 79 -8.09 2.11 -2.14
N TYR A 80 -8.05 0.87 -2.64
CA TYR A 80 -8.52 0.52 -3.97
C TYR A 80 -10.03 0.67 -4.10
N TYR A 81 -10.78 0.22 -3.09
CA TYR A 81 -12.23 0.34 -3.08
C TYR A 81 -12.68 1.80 -3.13
N TYR A 82 -12.16 2.64 -2.24
CA TYR A 82 -12.58 4.05 -2.16
C TYR A 82 -12.04 4.90 -3.32
N LEU A 83 -10.87 4.57 -3.87
CA LEU A 83 -10.41 5.20 -5.12
C LEU A 83 -11.35 4.91 -6.28
N ASN A 84 -11.82 3.67 -6.43
CA ASN A 84 -12.80 3.33 -7.47
C ASN A 84 -14.14 4.05 -7.26
N LYS A 85 -14.57 4.19 -5.99
CA LYS A 85 -15.82 4.86 -5.61
C LYS A 85 -15.80 6.36 -5.91
N TYR A 86 -14.73 7.06 -5.54
CA TYR A 86 -14.68 8.52 -5.57
C TYR A 86 -13.88 9.12 -6.72
N LYS A 87 -12.89 8.41 -7.27
CA LYS A 87 -12.09 8.82 -8.43
C LYS A 87 -11.49 10.24 -8.31
N LEU A 88 -10.98 10.59 -7.13
CA LEU A 88 -10.53 11.95 -6.80
C LEU A 88 -9.35 12.46 -7.64
N PHE A 89 -8.52 11.56 -8.16
CA PHE A 89 -7.36 11.87 -8.99
C PHE A 89 -7.06 10.71 -9.94
N GLN A 90 -6.33 11.00 -11.03
CA GLN A 90 -6.04 10.01 -12.07
C GLN A 90 -5.06 8.94 -11.58
N THR A 91 -4.08 9.31 -10.76
CA THR A 91 -3.06 8.40 -10.23
C THR A 91 -2.98 8.47 -8.72
N ALA A 92 -2.96 7.32 -8.06
CA ALA A 92 -2.83 7.21 -6.63
C ALA A 92 -1.43 6.76 -6.25
N ILE A 93 -0.88 7.35 -5.19
CA ILE A 93 0.24 6.81 -4.43
C ILE A 93 -0.31 6.26 -3.13
N ILE A 94 -0.38 4.94 -3.01
CA ILE A 94 -1.00 4.24 -1.88
C ILE A 94 0.12 3.76 -0.94
N ILE A 95 0.16 4.30 0.27
CA ILE A 95 1.15 3.92 1.30
C ILE A 95 0.51 3.65 2.65
N HIS A 96 1.21 2.92 3.51
CA HIS A 96 0.80 2.70 4.89
C HIS A 96 1.17 3.88 5.78
N ASP A 97 0.43 4.06 6.87
CA ASP A 97 0.69 5.05 7.93
C ASP A 97 2.02 4.87 8.68
N SER A 98 2.77 3.81 8.39
CA SER A 98 4.08 3.48 8.97
C SER A 98 5.22 3.55 7.93
N VAL A 99 4.97 4.23 6.82
CA VAL A 99 5.94 4.55 5.76
C VAL A 99 6.18 6.05 5.74
N PHE A 100 7.46 6.42 5.78
CA PHE A 100 7.89 7.82 5.89
C PHE A 100 8.70 8.21 4.66
N ILE A 101 8.13 9.10 3.85
CA ILE A 101 8.78 9.65 2.66
C ILE A 101 9.93 10.57 3.10
N GLN A 102 11.13 10.31 2.58
CA GLN A 102 12.34 11.09 2.84
C GLN A 102 12.78 11.91 1.62
N GLN A 103 12.29 11.56 0.42
CA GLN A 103 12.60 12.25 -0.83
C GLN A 103 11.37 12.25 -1.75
N PRO A 104 11.26 13.20 -2.71
CA PRO A 104 10.23 13.15 -3.73
C PRO A 104 10.26 11.82 -4.49
N ILE A 105 9.09 11.19 -4.60
CA ILE A 105 8.84 9.98 -5.37
C ILE A 105 8.95 10.31 -6.86
N PRO A 106 9.77 9.58 -7.63
CA PRO A 106 9.85 9.77 -9.08
C PRO A 106 8.61 9.17 -9.74
N VAL A 107 7.52 9.93 -9.76
CA VAL A 107 6.32 9.57 -10.52
C VAL A 107 6.63 9.80 -12.00
N THR A 108 7.04 8.75 -12.70
CA THR A 108 7.09 8.79 -14.17
C THR A 108 5.68 9.02 -14.70
N ASN A 109 5.57 9.81 -15.77
CA ASN A 109 4.30 10.35 -16.27
C ASN A 109 3.25 9.21 -16.40
N PRO A 110 2.21 9.17 -15.54
CA PRO A 110 1.35 7.98 -15.38
C PRO A 110 0.39 7.75 -16.56
N LEU A 111 0.47 8.58 -17.59
CA LEU A 111 -0.34 8.51 -18.81
C LEU A 111 0.06 7.34 -19.73
N SER A 112 1.17 6.64 -19.49
CA SER A 112 1.64 5.56 -20.37
C SER A 112 1.73 4.18 -19.75
N SER A 113 1.51 4.02 -18.44
CA SER A 113 1.64 2.70 -17.80
C SER A 113 0.28 2.01 -17.69
N THR A 114 0.11 0.90 -18.38
CA THR A 114 -1.06 0.02 -18.29
C THR A 114 -1.04 -0.85 -17.03
N SER A 115 -0.04 -0.71 -16.16
CA SER A 115 0.11 -1.52 -14.95
C SER A 115 0.53 -0.71 -13.73
N PRO A 116 0.18 -1.15 -12.50
CA PRO A 116 0.64 -0.54 -11.27
C PRO A 116 2.15 -0.66 -11.12
N THR A 117 2.80 0.35 -10.56
CA THR A 117 4.16 0.24 -10.04
C THR A 117 4.09 -0.14 -8.57
N LEU A 118 4.53 -1.35 -8.23
CA LEU A 118 4.62 -1.78 -6.82
C LEU A 118 5.72 -0.95 -6.14
N ILE A 119 5.47 -0.44 -4.93
CA ILE A 119 6.51 0.31 -4.20
C ILE A 119 7.62 -0.65 -3.76
N TRP A 120 7.24 -1.74 -3.09
CA TRP A 120 8.10 -2.86 -2.77
C TRP A 120 7.45 -4.18 -3.16
N ASN A 121 8.28 -5.14 -3.55
CA ASN A 121 7.86 -6.52 -3.72
C ASN A 121 8.49 -7.43 -2.65
N PHE A 122 8.09 -8.69 -2.66
CA PHE A 122 8.75 -9.74 -1.89
C PHE A 122 8.66 -11.08 -2.60
N GLN A 123 9.63 -11.95 -2.29
CA GLN A 123 9.71 -13.33 -2.78
C GLN A 123 8.87 -14.33 -1.95
N HIS A 124 8.66 -15.52 -2.50
CA HIS A 124 7.73 -16.55 -1.98
C HIS A 124 8.24 -17.36 -0.78
N HIS A 125 9.41 -17.04 -0.23
CA HIS A 125 10.04 -17.81 0.85
C HIS A 125 9.19 -17.92 2.13
N TRP A 126 8.18 -17.05 2.26
CA TRP A 126 7.27 -16.98 3.41
C TRP A 126 5.95 -17.75 3.18
N GLU A 127 5.80 -18.44 2.04
CA GLU A 127 4.64 -19.27 1.68
C GLU A 127 4.83 -20.74 2.12
N THR A 128 5.54 -20.98 3.22
CA THR A 128 5.91 -22.33 3.67
C THR A 128 4.83 -22.99 4.53
N HIS A 129 3.87 -22.23 5.05
CA HIS A 129 2.78 -22.77 5.86
C HIS A 129 1.58 -23.16 4.98
N PRO A 130 1.08 -24.41 5.04
CA PRO A 130 -0.06 -24.87 4.25
C PRO A 130 -1.29 -23.97 4.37
N ASP A 131 -1.58 -23.45 5.57
CA ASP A 131 -2.72 -22.57 5.82
C ASP A 131 -2.66 -21.27 4.99
N ILE A 132 -1.47 -20.69 4.79
CA ILE A 132 -1.31 -19.49 3.95
C ILE A 132 -1.56 -19.81 2.48
N THR A 133 -1.04 -20.95 1.99
CA THR A 133 -1.27 -21.37 0.60
C THR A 133 -2.76 -21.62 0.34
N ASN A 134 -3.44 -22.32 1.25
CA ASN A 134 -4.87 -22.61 1.12
C ASN A 134 -5.70 -21.32 1.16
N GLU A 135 -5.34 -20.38 2.03
CA GLU A 135 -6.05 -19.10 2.13
C GLU A 135 -5.85 -18.24 0.87
N ILE A 136 -4.64 -18.19 0.30
CA ILE A 136 -4.40 -17.51 -0.99
C ILE A 136 -5.28 -18.11 -2.08
N LYS A 137 -5.31 -19.45 -2.22
CA LYS A 137 -6.14 -20.13 -3.21
C LYS A 137 -7.63 -19.91 -2.96
N SER A 138 -8.05 -19.87 -1.69
CA SER A 138 -9.41 -19.54 -1.27
C SER A 138 -9.79 -18.14 -1.75
N LEU A 139 -8.97 -17.11 -1.52
CA LEU A 139 -9.23 -15.76 -1.99
C LEU A 139 -9.27 -15.68 -3.53
N ILE A 140 -8.38 -16.38 -4.24
CA ILE A 140 -8.41 -16.45 -5.72
C ILE A 140 -9.75 -17.02 -6.22
N SER A 141 -10.33 -17.99 -5.52
CA SER A 141 -11.63 -18.57 -5.88
C SER A 141 -12.82 -17.61 -5.73
N LYS A 142 -12.64 -16.49 -5.01
CA LYS A 142 -13.68 -15.45 -4.80
C LYS A 142 -13.60 -14.30 -5.82
N LEU A 143 -12.56 -14.29 -6.64
CA LEU A 143 -12.41 -13.36 -7.77
C LEU A 143 -13.34 -13.76 -8.93
N ASN A 144 -13.20 -13.10 -10.08
CA ASN A 144 -13.93 -13.47 -11.30
C ASN A 144 -13.65 -14.94 -11.69
N PRO A 145 -14.68 -15.81 -11.74
CA PRO A 145 -14.52 -17.23 -12.08
C PRO A 145 -13.86 -17.49 -13.44
N GLN A 146 -14.00 -16.55 -14.39
CA GLN A 146 -13.36 -16.67 -15.71
C GLN A 146 -11.83 -16.60 -15.65
N HIS A 147 -11.27 -16.02 -14.60
CA HIS A 147 -9.83 -15.84 -14.41
C HIS A 147 -9.23 -16.77 -13.34
N THR A 148 -10.06 -17.40 -12.50
CA THR A 148 -9.62 -18.22 -11.37
C THR A 148 -8.61 -19.30 -11.76
N GLN A 149 -8.91 -20.12 -12.78
CA GLN A 149 -8.03 -21.21 -13.19
C GLN A 149 -6.66 -20.70 -13.65
N ARG A 150 -6.64 -19.64 -14.47
CA ARG A 150 -5.43 -19.00 -14.96
C ARG A 150 -4.58 -18.41 -13.82
N LEU A 151 -5.22 -17.77 -12.83
CA LEU A 151 -4.53 -17.24 -11.66
C LEU A 151 -3.94 -18.34 -10.77
N LEU A 152 -4.65 -19.47 -10.60
CA LEU A 152 -4.14 -20.63 -9.88
C LEU A 152 -2.93 -21.25 -10.60
N GLU A 153 -2.97 -21.34 -11.92
CA GLU A 153 -1.82 -21.79 -12.72
C GLU A 153 -0.63 -20.84 -12.61
N LEU A 154 -0.88 -19.52 -12.64
CA LEU A 154 0.17 -18.51 -12.44
C LEU A 154 0.75 -18.56 -11.03
N TYR A 155 -0.09 -18.81 -10.01
CA TYR A 155 0.35 -18.98 -8.62
C TYR A 155 1.43 -20.04 -8.47
N GLU A 156 1.32 -21.17 -9.19
CA GLU A 156 2.33 -22.23 -9.16
C GLU A 156 3.64 -21.82 -9.87
N LYS A 157 3.60 -20.84 -10.79
CA LYS A 157 4.77 -20.32 -11.51
C LYS A 157 5.43 -19.17 -10.74
N LYS A 158 5.98 -19.47 -9.56
CA LYS A 158 6.61 -18.52 -8.61
C LYS A 158 7.71 -17.62 -9.20
N HIS A 159 8.30 -17.98 -10.34
CA HIS A 159 9.30 -17.15 -11.01
C HIS A 159 8.69 -16.05 -11.90
N GLN A 160 7.36 -16.06 -12.13
CA GLN A 160 6.67 -15.14 -13.05
C GLN A 160 5.96 -13.99 -12.34
N TRP A 161 5.86 -14.05 -11.01
CA TRP A 161 5.18 -13.03 -10.22
C TRP A 161 5.93 -12.80 -8.90
N THR A 162 5.59 -11.72 -8.21
CA THR A 162 6.05 -11.44 -6.84
C THR A 162 4.88 -10.86 -6.04
N GLY A 163 4.94 -10.95 -4.72
CA GLY A 163 3.92 -10.29 -3.88
C GLY A 163 4.13 -8.79 -3.79
N CYS A 164 3.07 -8.04 -3.51
CA CYS A 164 3.12 -6.59 -3.30
C CYS A 164 3.04 -6.26 -1.81
N PHE A 165 4.14 -5.80 -1.21
CA PHE A 165 4.20 -5.55 0.23
C PHE A 165 3.22 -4.45 0.64
N GLY A 166 2.32 -4.74 1.56
CA GLY A 166 1.24 -3.85 1.99
C GLY A 166 0.26 -3.47 0.88
N VAL A 167 0.28 -4.16 -0.27
CA VAL A 167 -0.49 -3.73 -1.45
C VAL A 167 -0.18 -2.25 -1.80
N MET A 168 1.04 -1.78 -1.50
CA MET A 168 1.44 -0.39 -1.70
C MET A 168 1.90 -0.18 -3.14
N SER A 169 1.28 0.76 -3.84
CA SER A 169 1.52 0.97 -5.28
C SER A 169 1.33 2.41 -5.72
N ILE A 170 1.92 2.72 -6.86
CA ILE A 170 1.56 3.86 -7.70
C ILE A 170 0.67 3.32 -8.83
N ILE A 171 -0.57 3.78 -8.90
CA ILE A 171 -1.59 3.12 -9.71
C ILE A 171 -2.58 4.10 -10.33
N ASN A 172 -2.97 3.85 -11.57
CA ASN A 172 -3.99 4.65 -12.26
C ASN A 172 -5.41 4.20 -11.83
N THR A 173 -6.29 5.16 -11.56
CA THR A 173 -7.70 4.94 -11.18
C THR A 173 -8.48 4.19 -12.26
N GLU A 174 -8.13 4.35 -13.53
CA GLU A 174 -8.68 3.57 -14.64
C GLU A 174 -8.34 2.09 -14.48
N TYR A 175 -7.08 1.74 -14.19
CA TYR A 175 -6.68 0.35 -13.95
C TYR A 175 -7.42 -0.26 -12.75
N ILE A 176 -7.67 0.52 -11.70
CA ILE A 176 -8.51 0.05 -10.57
C ILE A 176 -9.93 -0.26 -11.07
N SER A 177 -10.51 0.62 -11.88
CA SER A 177 -11.88 0.47 -12.37
C SER A 177 -12.02 -0.69 -13.35
N THR A 178 -11.15 -0.78 -14.35
CA THR A 178 -11.26 -1.73 -15.46
C THR A 178 -10.64 -3.07 -15.11
N THR A 179 -9.42 -3.07 -14.59
CA THR A 179 -8.71 -4.31 -14.28
C THR A 179 -9.16 -4.86 -12.93
N LEU A 180 -8.94 -4.14 -11.83
CA LEU A 180 -9.18 -4.71 -10.50
C LEU A 180 -10.68 -4.97 -10.26
N HIS A 181 -11.53 -3.98 -10.55
CA HIS A 181 -12.96 -4.09 -10.28
C HIS A 181 -13.70 -4.88 -11.35
N GLN A 182 -13.67 -4.47 -12.61
CA GLN A 182 -14.49 -5.10 -13.66
C GLN A 182 -13.93 -6.43 -14.16
N THR A 183 -12.61 -6.54 -14.34
CA THR A 183 -12.01 -7.77 -14.89
C THR A 183 -11.87 -8.85 -13.82
N TYR A 184 -11.26 -8.53 -12.67
CA TYR A 184 -10.96 -9.52 -11.64
C TYR A 184 -11.97 -9.58 -10.50
N HIS A 185 -12.93 -8.65 -10.42
CA HIS A 185 -13.89 -8.56 -9.32
C HIS A 185 -13.22 -8.50 -7.94
N LEU A 186 -12.09 -7.76 -7.83
CA LEU A 186 -11.28 -7.68 -6.60
C LEU A 186 -12.10 -7.30 -5.36
N PHE A 187 -13.12 -6.44 -5.51
CA PHE A 187 -13.92 -5.98 -4.38
C PHE A 187 -14.88 -7.01 -3.81
N ASN A 188 -15.07 -8.17 -4.46
CA ASN A 188 -15.71 -9.33 -3.83
C ASN A 188 -14.97 -9.75 -2.54
N LEU A 189 -13.66 -9.47 -2.46
CA LEU A 189 -12.85 -9.80 -1.29
C LEU A 189 -13.18 -8.96 -0.05
N LEU A 190 -13.99 -7.89 -0.14
CA LEU A 190 -14.42 -7.10 1.03
C LEU A 190 -15.18 -7.95 2.07
N GLU A 191 -15.90 -8.97 1.61
CA GLU A 191 -16.65 -9.90 2.47
C GLU A 191 -15.77 -10.99 3.09
N HIS A 192 -14.55 -11.16 2.59
CA HIS A 192 -13.67 -12.27 2.95
C HIS A 192 -12.43 -11.82 3.71
N ILE A 193 -11.94 -10.61 3.50
CA ILE A 193 -10.75 -10.08 4.18
C ILE A 193 -11.16 -9.45 5.51
N THR A 194 -10.95 -10.22 6.59
CA THR A 194 -11.36 -9.85 7.96
C THR A 194 -10.25 -10.01 8.98
N THR A 195 -9.13 -10.67 8.62
CA THR A 195 -8.01 -10.95 9.52
C THR A 195 -6.70 -10.43 8.94
N ARG A 196 -5.68 -10.31 9.80
CA ARG A 196 -4.30 -10.00 9.36
C ARG A 196 -3.80 -11.02 8.34
N THR A 197 -4.06 -12.30 8.57
CA THR A 197 -3.69 -13.38 7.65
C THR A 197 -4.30 -13.17 6.27
N HIS A 198 -5.59 -12.81 6.18
CA HIS A 198 -6.23 -12.54 4.89
C HIS A 198 -5.60 -11.34 4.18
N ARG A 199 -5.22 -10.30 4.93
CA ARG A 199 -4.53 -9.12 4.38
C ARG A 199 -3.12 -9.46 3.87
N CYS A 200 -2.37 -10.31 4.57
CA CYS A 200 -1.12 -10.83 4.05
C CYS A 200 -1.34 -11.69 2.78
N CYS A 201 -2.40 -12.49 2.72
CA CYS A 201 -2.73 -13.25 1.51
C CYS A 201 -3.12 -12.33 0.34
N LEU A 202 -3.82 -11.22 0.61
CA LEU A 202 -4.15 -10.20 -0.39
C LEU A 202 -2.91 -9.63 -1.08
N GLU A 203 -1.79 -9.44 -0.37
CA GLU A 203 -0.52 -9.00 -0.99
C GLU A 203 -0.07 -9.92 -2.13
N ARG A 204 -0.31 -11.24 -2.00
CA ARG A 204 0.02 -12.24 -3.02
C ARG A 204 -1.01 -12.22 -4.14
N VAL A 205 -2.30 -12.21 -3.79
CA VAL A 205 -3.41 -12.15 -4.77
C VAL A 205 -3.30 -10.91 -5.65
N PHE A 206 -2.98 -9.75 -5.06
CA PHE A 206 -2.78 -8.52 -5.81
C PHE A 206 -1.57 -8.59 -6.74
N GLY A 207 -0.45 -9.15 -6.26
CA GLY A 207 0.74 -9.40 -7.09
C GLY A 207 0.45 -10.30 -8.30
N LEU A 208 -0.35 -11.35 -8.10
CA LEU A 208 -0.82 -12.23 -9.17
C LEU A 208 -1.69 -11.51 -10.20
N ILE A 209 -2.68 -10.73 -9.76
CA ILE A 209 -3.52 -9.93 -10.66
C ILE A 209 -2.67 -8.98 -11.49
N CYS A 210 -1.70 -8.31 -10.86
CA CYS A 210 -0.78 -7.43 -11.54
C CYS A 210 0.00 -8.18 -12.61
N ALA A 211 0.67 -9.30 -12.27
CA ALA A 211 1.44 -10.11 -13.21
C ALA A 211 0.57 -10.67 -14.36
N ASP A 212 -0.64 -11.13 -14.05
CA ASP A 212 -1.55 -11.68 -15.05
C ASP A 212 -2.07 -10.62 -16.04
N SER A 213 -2.24 -9.37 -15.59
CA SER A 213 -2.73 -8.26 -16.42
C SER A 213 -1.74 -7.83 -17.51
N ILE A 214 -0.43 -7.91 -17.24
CA ILE A 214 0.64 -7.49 -18.17
C ILE A 214 1.15 -8.60 -19.07
N LYS A 215 0.77 -9.87 -18.80
CA LYS A 215 1.17 -11.05 -19.58
C LYS A 215 2.69 -11.17 -19.80
N THR A 216 3.50 -10.63 -18.89
CA THR A 216 4.96 -10.74 -18.96
C THR A 216 5.42 -12.05 -18.31
N PRO A 217 6.38 -12.79 -18.89
CA PRO A 217 6.89 -14.01 -18.30
C PRO A 217 7.84 -13.76 -17.09
N ALA A 218 8.13 -12.50 -16.79
CA ALA A 218 8.97 -12.08 -15.67
C ALA A 218 8.19 -11.14 -14.74
N PRO A 219 8.53 -11.12 -13.43
CA PRO A 219 7.92 -10.20 -12.48
C PRO A 219 8.23 -8.75 -12.87
N ALA A 220 7.22 -7.88 -12.79
CA ALA A 220 7.43 -6.45 -12.95
C ALA A 220 8.39 -5.93 -11.85
N PRO A 221 9.35 -5.06 -12.19
CA PRO A 221 10.21 -4.45 -11.19
C PRO A 221 9.39 -3.56 -10.24
N ALA A 222 9.65 -3.69 -8.94
CA ALA A 222 9.16 -2.76 -7.93
C ALA A 222 10.05 -1.51 -7.89
N LEU A 223 9.47 -0.36 -7.52
CA LEU A 223 10.17 0.94 -7.46
C LEU A 223 11.43 0.87 -6.58
N LEU A 224 11.33 0.20 -5.43
CA LEU A 224 12.38 0.11 -4.42
C LEU A 224 12.89 -1.34 -4.22
N GLY A 225 12.48 -2.26 -5.11
CA GLY A 225 12.88 -3.67 -5.07
C GLY A 225 12.26 -4.48 -3.92
N ASP A 226 12.98 -5.51 -3.48
CA ASP A 226 12.53 -6.42 -2.42
C ASP A 226 12.61 -5.74 -1.05
N ILE A 227 11.48 -5.69 -0.33
CA ILE A 227 11.39 -5.00 0.96
C ILE A 227 12.39 -5.51 2.00
N HIS A 228 12.66 -6.81 2.04
CA HIS A 228 13.55 -7.40 3.04
C HIS A 228 15.01 -7.02 2.73
N HIS A 229 15.38 -7.05 1.45
CA HIS A 229 16.69 -6.54 1.03
C HIS A 229 16.81 -5.03 1.28
N TYR A 230 15.76 -4.26 0.97
CA TYR A 230 15.73 -2.81 1.12
C TYR A 230 15.87 -2.38 2.59
N ILE A 231 15.10 -2.95 3.51
CA ILE A 231 15.20 -2.64 4.94
C ILE A 231 16.57 -3.02 5.49
N ASN A 232 17.11 -4.18 5.11
CA ASN A 232 18.41 -4.64 5.59
C ASN A 232 19.59 -3.74 5.17
N GLN A 233 19.41 -2.84 4.20
CA GLN A 233 20.41 -1.84 3.84
C GLN A 233 20.51 -0.71 4.86
N TYR A 234 19.39 -0.27 5.44
CA TYR A 234 19.39 0.83 6.43
C TYR A 234 19.21 0.39 7.87
N CYS A 235 18.60 -0.76 8.15
CA CYS A 235 18.52 -1.31 9.50
C CYS A 235 18.27 -2.83 9.48
N ASN A 236 17.48 -3.35 10.42
CA ASN A 236 16.95 -4.70 10.44
C ASN A 236 15.42 -4.67 10.36
N TRP A 237 14.80 -5.83 10.19
CA TRP A 237 13.34 -5.96 10.07
C TRP A 237 12.56 -5.42 11.29
N GLU A 238 13.19 -5.38 12.45
CA GLU A 238 12.59 -4.94 13.72
C GLU A 238 12.66 -3.42 13.93
N TYR A 239 13.21 -2.68 12.96
CA TYR A 239 13.39 -1.23 13.04
C TYR A 239 12.07 -0.49 13.28
N ASP A 240 11.91 0.11 14.47
CA ASP A 240 10.64 0.64 14.92
C ASP A 240 10.57 2.19 14.89
N PHE A 241 9.46 2.75 15.36
CA PHE A 241 9.26 4.21 15.34
C PHE A 241 10.25 4.97 16.21
N ASP A 242 10.57 4.45 17.39
CA ASP A 242 11.40 5.16 18.36
C ASP A 242 12.85 5.20 17.85
N GLN A 243 13.31 4.11 17.24
CA GLN A 243 14.57 4.07 16.52
C GLN A 243 14.60 5.02 15.33
N TYR A 244 13.52 5.06 14.53
CA TYR A 244 13.38 6.03 13.44
C TYR A 244 13.49 7.48 13.91
N MET A 245 12.76 7.85 14.97
CA MET A 245 12.79 9.20 15.50
C MET A 245 14.17 9.56 16.07
N ASN A 246 14.84 8.61 16.73
CA ASN A 246 16.21 8.82 17.20
C ASN A 246 17.17 9.08 16.04
N ASP A 247 17.14 8.27 14.98
CA ASP A 247 18.00 8.46 13.82
C ASP A 247 17.67 9.74 13.05
N LYS A 248 16.39 10.09 12.92
CA LYS A 248 15.92 11.33 12.30
C LYS A 248 16.44 12.55 13.05
N ASN A 249 16.32 12.58 14.38
CA ASN A 249 16.73 13.70 15.23
C ASN A 249 18.25 13.86 15.28
N ASN A 250 19.00 12.77 15.17
CA ASN A 250 20.46 12.78 15.11
C ASN A 250 21.02 13.03 13.69
N ILE A 251 20.16 13.35 12.71
CA ILE A 251 20.53 13.60 11.31
C ILE A 251 21.38 12.44 10.77
N ASN A 252 20.93 11.20 11.03
CA ASN A 252 21.65 10.03 10.56
C ASN A 252 21.65 10.01 9.02
N ILE A 253 22.83 10.23 8.44
CA ILE A 253 23.06 10.28 6.99
C ILE A 253 22.55 9.00 6.31
N LYS A 254 22.53 7.87 7.03
CA LYS A 254 22.01 6.61 6.52
C LYS A 254 20.56 6.72 6.05
N LEU A 255 19.68 7.38 6.79
CA LEU A 255 18.27 7.52 6.40
C LEU A 255 18.08 8.39 5.15
N GLN A 256 18.97 9.36 4.94
CA GLN A 256 18.87 10.31 3.82
C GLN A 256 19.10 9.65 2.46
N GLN A 257 19.75 8.48 2.42
CA GLN A 257 20.03 7.73 1.21
C GLN A 257 18.79 6.99 0.67
N PHE A 258 17.75 6.82 1.49
CA PHE A 258 16.58 6.00 1.16
C PHE A 258 15.37 6.91 0.92
N PRO A 259 14.71 6.84 -0.26
CA PRO A 259 13.59 7.73 -0.58
C PRO A 259 12.36 7.50 0.32
N MET A 260 12.21 6.29 0.84
CA MET A 260 11.18 5.93 1.81
C MET A 260 11.76 5.05 2.92
N ILE A 261 11.29 5.23 4.14
CA ILE A 261 11.60 4.39 5.28
C ILE A 261 10.33 3.66 5.72
N LYS A 262 10.39 2.32 5.77
CA LYS A 262 9.39 1.50 6.45
C LYS A 262 9.86 1.21 7.87
N THR A 263 8.96 1.38 8.83
CA THR A 263 9.15 0.97 10.22
C THR A 263 8.28 -0.23 10.56
N HIS A 264 8.72 -1.11 11.44
CA HIS A 264 7.90 -2.16 12.00
C HIS A 264 6.89 -1.55 12.98
N SER A 265 5.60 -1.79 12.74
CA SER A 265 4.51 -1.24 13.55
C SER A 265 3.94 -2.23 14.56
N GLY A 266 4.37 -3.50 14.50
CA GLY A 266 3.78 -4.60 15.29
C GLY A 266 2.31 -4.90 14.97
N ARG A 267 1.76 -4.28 13.92
CA ARG A 267 0.38 -4.45 13.44
C ARG A 267 0.34 -5.35 12.24
#